data_AF-A0A822B119-F1
#
_entry.id   AF-A0A822B119-F1
#
_cell.length_a   1.000
_cell.length_b   1.000
_cell.length_c   1.000
_cell.angle_alpha   90.00
_cell.angle_beta   90.00
_cell.angle_gamma   90.00
#
_symmetry.space_group_name_H-M   'P 1'
#
loop_
_entity.id
_entity.type
_entity.pdbx_description
1 polymer ?
#
loop_
_entity_poly.entity_id
_entity_poly.type
_entity_poly.pdbx_seq_one_letter_code
_entity_poly.pdbx_strand_id
1 'polypeptide(L)'
;HLFYIRRKRRNFSKTATEVLNEYFYSHLSNPYPSEEAKEELARKCGISVSQVSNWFGNKRIRYKKNIGKAQEEANLYASKLANQAAQGVCGIRRDSDSSQQGER
;
A
#
# COMPACT_ATOMS: atom_id res chain seq x y z
N HIS A 1 -22.35 -32.72 13.03
CA HIS A 1 -21.72 -32.35 11.74
C HIS A 1 -21.77 -30.82 11.61
N LEU A 2 -20.80 -30.10 12.18
CA LEU A 2 -20.79 -28.64 12.13
C LEU A 2 -20.39 -28.18 10.72
N PHE A 3 -21.39 -27.93 9.88
CA PHE A 3 -21.23 -27.15 8.66
C PHE A 3 -20.76 -25.75 9.07
N TYR A 4 -19.43 -25.53 9.14
CA TYR A 4 -18.90 -24.18 9.25
C TYR A 4 -19.28 -23.46 7.96
N ILE A 5 -20.27 -22.56 8.05
CA ILE A 5 -20.77 -21.77 6.93
C ILE A 5 -19.57 -21.05 6.31
N ARG A 6 -19.10 -21.55 5.17
CA ARG A 6 -18.02 -20.93 4.42
C ARG A 6 -18.59 -19.67 3.79
N ARG A 7 -18.55 -18.56 4.53
CA ARG A 7 -18.94 -17.24 4.02
C ARG A 7 -18.33 -17.05 2.63
N LYS A 8 -19.19 -16.69 1.67
CA LYS A 8 -18.80 -16.39 0.29
C LYS A 8 -17.61 -15.43 0.32
N ARG A 9 -16.46 -15.89 -0.19
CA ARG A 9 -15.25 -15.08 -0.26
C ARG A 9 -15.55 -13.88 -1.17
N ARG A 10 -15.61 -12.69 -0.58
CA ARG A 10 -15.58 -11.44 -1.35
C ARG A 10 -14.12 -11.08 -1.57
N ASN A 11 -13.74 -10.85 -2.82
CA ASN A 11 -12.43 -10.30 -3.14
C ASN A 11 -12.39 -8.86 -2.60
N PHE A 12 -11.20 -8.42 -2.21
CA PHE A 12 -11.00 -7.01 -1.85
C PHE A 12 -11.16 -6.13 -3.10
N SER A 13 -11.48 -4.85 -2.88
CA SER A 13 -11.47 -3.87 -3.97
C SER A 13 -10.07 -3.78 -4.57
N LYS A 14 -9.98 -3.31 -5.82
CA LYS A 14 -8.68 -3.08 -6.48
C LYS A 14 -7.84 -2.11 -5.66
N THR A 15 -8.42 -1.00 -5.21
CA THR A 15 -7.78 0.00 -4.35
C THR A 15 -7.24 -0.59 -3.06
N ALA A 16 -8.03 -1.39 -2.33
CA ALA A 16 -7.57 -2.04 -1.11
C ALA A 16 -6.38 -3.00 -1.39
N THR A 17 -6.45 -3.75 -2.48
CA THR A 17 -5.38 -4.66 -2.88
C THR A 17 -4.11 -3.90 -3.26
N GLU A 18 -4.23 -2.76 -3.93
CA GLU A 18 -3.11 -1.88 -4.29
C GLU A 18 -2.41 -1.32 -3.04
N VAL A 19 -3.16 -0.77 -2.08
CA VAL A 19 -2.61 -0.25 -0.81
C VAL A 19 -1.86 -1.34 -0.04
N LEU A 20 -2.42 -2.55 0.04
CA LEU A 20 -1.77 -3.68 0.73
C LEU A 20 -0.50 -4.15 0.01
N ASN A 21 -0.52 -4.18 -1.33
CA ASN A 21 0.66 -4.53 -2.12
C ASN A 21 1.76 -3.46 -2.00
N GLU A 22 1.42 -2.18 -2.08
CA GLU A 22 2.37 -1.08 -1.94
C GLU A 22 3.12 -1.15 -0.60
N TYR A 23 2.39 -1.37 0.50
CA TYR A 23 3.02 -1.57 1.80
C TYR A 23 3.92 -2.81 1.83
N PHE A 24 3.43 -3.93 1.29
CA PHE A 24 4.19 -5.18 1.26
C PHE A 24 5.50 -5.06 0.48
N TYR A 25 5.47 -4.42 -0.70
CA TYR A 25 6.64 -4.29 -1.56
C TYR A 25 7.62 -3.22 -1.08
N SER A 26 7.15 -2.17 -0.39
CA SER A 26 8.03 -1.20 0.28
C SER A 26 8.71 -1.77 1.53
N HIS A 27 8.14 -2.83 2.13
CA HIS A 27 8.68 -3.49 3.33
C HIS A 27 9.08 -4.95 3.09
N LEU A 28 9.64 -5.27 1.92
CA LEU A 28 10.03 -6.67 1.59
C LEU A 28 11.06 -7.27 2.55
N SER A 29 11.93 -6.45 3.15
CA SER A 29 12.91 -6.91 4.14
C SER A 29 12.26 -7.38 5.44
N ASN A 30 11.14 -6.74 5.83
CA ASN A 30 10.40 -7.08 7.04
C ASN A 30 8.87 -6.90 6.83
N PRO A 31 8.18 -7.82 6.14
CA PRO A 31 6.77 -7.68 5.77
C PRO A 31 5.83 -8.09 6.92
N TYR A 32 6.05 -7.50 8.09
CA TYR A 32 5.31 -7.69 9.33
C TYR A 32 4.85 -6.35 9.87
N PRO A 33 3.69 -5.83 9.43
CA PRO A 33 3.16 -4.57 9.93
C PRO A 33 2.92 -4.64 11.44
N SER A 34 3.26 -3.56 12.14
CA SER A 34 2.89 -3.35 13.55
C SER A 34 1.37 -3.29 13.70
N GLU A 35 0.86 -3.36 14.94
CA GLU A 35 -0.59 -3.30 15.15
C GLU A 35 -1.18 -1.98 14.65
N GLU A 36 -0.52 -0.86 14.95
CA GLU A 36 -0.87 0.47 14.45
C GLU A 36 -0.89 0.53 12.90
N ALA A 37 0.13 -0.05 12.24
CA ALA A 37 0.18 -0.08 10.78
C ALA A 37 -0.97 -0.92 10.19
N LYS A 38 -1.36 -2.02 10.85
CA LYS A 38 -2.53 -2.80 10.40
C LYS A 38 -3.83 -2.02 10.56
N GLU A 39 -4.00 -1.26 11.64
CA GLU A 39 -5.17 -0.40 11.85
C GLU A 39 -5.28 0.68 10.77
N GLU A 40 -4.15 1.29 10.42
CA GLU A 40 -4.09 2.28 9.35
C GLU A 40 -4.46 1.66 7.98
N LEU A 41 -3.89 0.50 7.67
CA LEU A 41 -4.19 -0.23 6.44
C LEU A 41 -5.66 -0.68 6.39
N ALA A 42 -6.21 -1.14 7.51
CA ALA A 42 -7.60 -1.52 7.65
C ALA A 42 -8.54 -0.33 7.33
N ARG A 43 -8.23 0.85 7.90
CA ARG A 43 -8.97 2.09 7.67
C ARG A 43 -8.89 2.53 6.21
N LYS A 44 -7.69 2.56 5.62
CA LYS A 44 -7.46 2.93 4.21
C LYS A 44 -8.18 1.98 3.23
N CYS A 45 -8.21 0.69 3.55
CA CYS A 45 -8.78 -0.34 2.69
C CYS A 45 -10.28 -0.58 2.92
N GLY A 46 -10.85 -0.06 4.01
CA GLY A 46 -12.23 -0.35 4.42
C GLY A 46 -12.47 -1.83 4.78
N ILE A 47 -11.46 -2.50 5.37
CA ILE A 47 -11.52 -3.91 5.79
C ILE A 47 -11.12 -4.05 7.26
N SER A 48 -11.33 -5.22 7.87
CA SER A 48 -10.93 -5.42 9.26
C SER A 48 -9.43 -5.70 9.44
N VAL A 49 -8.89 -5.38 10.62
CA VAL A 49 -7.50 -5.68 11.01
C VAL A 49 -7.18 -7.18 10.88
N SER A 50 -8.16 -8.05 11.17
CA SER A 50 -8.03 -9.50 10.97
C SER A 50 -7.89 -9.86 9.49
N GLN A 51 -8.63 -9.19 8.59
CA GLN A 51 -8.50 -9.38 7.14
C GLN A 51 -7.13 -8.92 6.64
N VAL A 52 -6.61 -7.81 7.14
CA VAL A 52 -5.24 -7.33 6.86
C VAL A 52 -4.22 -8.39 7.31
N SER A 53 -4.29 -8.84 8.56
CA SER A 53 -3.38 -9.85 9.12
C SER A 53 -3.36 -11.13 8.29
N ASN A 54 -4.54 -11.64 7.93
CA ASN A 54 -4.69 -12.82 7.08
C ASN A 54 -4.15 -12.60 5.67
N TRP A 55 -4.32 -11.40 5.11
CA TRP A 55 -3.79 -11.08 3.79
C TRP A 55 -2.27 -11.09 3.79
N PHE A 56 -1.62 -10.43 4.76
CA PHE A 56 -0.16 -10.42 4.88
C PHE A 56 0.42 -11.82 5.10
N GLY A 57 -0.21 -12.63 5.94
CA GLY A 57 0.17 -14.03 6.14
C GLY A 57 0.15 -14.83 4.83
N ASN A 58 -0.96 -14.74 4.09
CA ASN A 58 -1.10 -15.44 2.82
C ASN A 58 -0.17 -14.89 1.73
N LYS A 59 0.04 -13.57 1.67
CA LYS A 59 0.92 -12.92 0.69
C LYS A 59 2.36 -13.36 0.89
N ARG A 60 2.87 -13.41 2.13
CA ARG A 60 4.23 -13.94 2.43
C ARG A 60 4.41 -15.39 1.96
N ILE A 61 3.43 -16.25 2.23
CA ILE A 61 3.49 -17.67 1.80
C ILE A 61 3.56 -17.76 0.27
N ARG A 62 2.73 -17.00 -0.44
CA ARG A 62 2.73 -16.99 -1.92
C ARG A 62 4.03 -16.43 -2.48
N TYR A 63 4.55 -15.37 -1.88
CA TYR A 63 5.83 -14.76 -2.26
C TYR A 63 6.98 -15.76 -2.14
N LYS A 64 7.10 -16.45 -1.00
CA LYS A 64 8.12 -17.47 -0.77
C LYS A 64 7.98 -18.70 -1.67
N LYS A 65 6.75 -19.11 -2.01
CA LYS A 65 6.51 -20.29 -2.85
C LYS A 65 6.75 -20.05 -4.34
N ASN A 66 6.63 -18.81 -4.82
CA ASN A 66 6.72 -18.47 -6.24
C ASN A 66 7.64 -17.26 -6.47
N ILE A 67 8.90 -17.36 -6.01
CA ILE A 67 9.86 -16.23 -6.01
C ILE A 67 9.98 -15.56 -7.39
N GLY A 68 10.05 -16.32 -8.48
CA GLY A 68 10.18 -15.76 -9.83
C GLY A 68 9.01 -14.85 -10.25
N LYS A 69 7.76 -15.30 -10.05
CA LYS A 69 6.57 -14.48 -10.34
C LYS A 69 6.41 -13.31 -9.37
N ALA A 70 6.81 -13.53 -8.13
CA ALA A 70 6.70 -12.54 -7.08
C ALA A 70 7.72 -11.40 -7.24
N GLN A 71 8.89 -11.68 -7.83
CA GLN A 71 9.89 -10.68 -8.18
C GLN A 71 9.42 -9.77 -9.32
N GLU A 72 8.75 -10.33 -10.33
CA GLU A 72 8.14 -9.53 -11.40
C GLU A 72 7.06 -8.59 -10.86
N GLU A 73 6.17 -9.08 -10.00
CA GLU A 73 5.19 -8.23 -9.30
C GLU A 73 5.90 -7.15 -8.45
N ALA A 74 6.98 -7.48 -7.75
CA ALA A 74 7.74 -6.52 -6.96
C ALA A 74 8.36 -5.42 -7.85
N ASN A 75 8.95 -5.79 -8.98
CA ASN A 75 9.54 -4.84 -9.92
C ASN A 75 8.49 -3.87 -10.49
N LEU A 76 7.28 -4.36 -10.79
CA LEU A 76 6.17 -3.51 -11.24
C LEU A 76 5.76 -2.49 -10.17
N TYR A 77 5.58 -2.93 -8.92
CA TYR A 77 5.21 -2.03 -7.83
C TYR A 77 6.34 -1.05 -7.46
N ALA A 78 7.60 -1.48 -7.51
CA ALA A 78 8.76 -0.61 -7.34
C ALA A 78 8.80 0.49 -8.41
N SER A 79 8.53 0.13 -9.66
CA SER A 79 8.45 1.08 -10.79
C SER A 79 7.29 2.07 -10.60
N LYS A 80 6.12 1.60 -10.12
CA LYS A 80 4.96 2.46 -9.83
C LYS A 80 5.26 3.44 -8.70
N LEU A 81 5.90 2.99 -7.62
CA LEU A 81 6.30 3.83 -6.49
C LEU A 81 7.30 4.90 -6.93
N ALA A 82 8.30 4.53 -7.74
CA ALA A 82 9.27 5.48 -8.30
C ALA A 82 8.59 6.55 -9.19
N ASN A 83 7.61 6.16 -10.02
CA ASN A 83 6.85 7.10 -10.85
C ASN A 83 5.97 8.04 -10.01
N GLN A 84 5.34 7.54 -8.94
CA GLN A 84 4.57 8.39 -8.02
C GLN A 84 5.47 9.36 -7.25
N ALA A 85 6.66 8.92 -6.80
CA ALA A 85 7.64 9.79 -6.18
C ALA A 85 8.14 10.89 -7.14
N ALA A 86 8.35 10.55 -8.43
CA ALA A 86 8.72 11.51 -9.47
C ALA A 86 7.61 12.53 -9.77
N GLN A 87 6.33 12.17 -9.58
CA GLN A 87 5.18 13.07 -9.74
C GLN A 87 4.82 13.85 -8.45
N GLY A 88 5.53 13.60 -7.34
CA GLY A 88 5.23 14.15 -6.01
C GLY A 88 6.04 15.39 -5.58
N VAL A 89 6.91 15.95 -6.43
CA VAL A 89 7.68 17.17 -6.13
C VAL A 89 7.54 18.22 -7.25
N CYS A 90 6.31 18.69 -7.48
CA CYS A 90 6.08 20.06 -7.99
C CYS A 90 4.65 20.53 -7.63
N GLY A 91 4.49 21.03 -6.41
CA GLY A 91 3.19 21.53 -5.96
C GLY A 91 3.20 22.37 -4.69
N ILE A 92 4.35 22.84 -4.21
CA ILE A 92 4.37 23.97 -3.28
C ILE A 92 4.30 25.22 -4.16
N ARG A 93 3.13 25.85 -4.15
CA ARG A 93 2.88 27.18 -4.70
C ARG A 93 3.96 28.14 -4.20
N ARG A 94 4.68 28.77 -5.12
CA ARG A 94 5.40 30.02 -4.83
C ARG A 94 4.33 31.11 -4.70
N ASP A 95 3.85 31.37 -3.49
CA ASP A 95 3.25 32.67 -3.21
C ASP A 95 4.38 33.69 -3.35
N SER A 96 4.44 34.33 -4.53
CA SER A 96 5.30 35.47 -4.79
C SER A 96 4.51 36.68 -4.31
N ASP A 97 4.74 37.03 -3.05
CA ASP A 97 4.21 38.24 -2.42
C ASP A 97 4.75 39.46 -3.18
N SER A 98 3.84 40.15 -3.86
CA SER A 98 4.03 41.50 -4.39
C SER A 98 4.06 42.46 -3.21
N SER A 99 5.24 42.95 -2.86
CA SER A 99 5.37 44.15 -2.03
C SER A 99 6.24 45.19 -2.72
N GLN A 100 5.58 46.30 -3.04
CA GLN A 100 6.13 47.55 -3.58
C GLN A 100 7.06 48.22 -2.56
N GLN A 101 8.21 48.70 -3.03
CA GLN A 101 9.01 49.83 -2.52
C GLN A 101 9.95 50.16 -3.70
N GLY A 102 9.89 51.29 -4.40
CA GLY A 102 9.69 52.63 -3.90
C GLY A 102 11.01 53.13 -3.32
N GLU A 103 11.95 53.60 -4.17
CA GLU A 103 12.85 54.72 -3.88
C GLU A 103 13.78 55.07 -5.06
N ARG A 104 13.64 56.34 -5.48
CA ARG A 104 14.58 57.23 -6.18
C ARG A 104 14.64 57.28 -7.71
#